data_AF-A0A173V8C7-F1
#
_entry.id   AF-A0A173V8C7-F1
#
_cell.length_a   1.000
_cell.length_b   1.000
_cell.length_c   1.000
_cell.angle_alpha   90.00
_cell.angle_beta   90.00
_cell.angle_gamma   90.00
#
_symmetry.space_group_name_H-M   'P 1'
#
loop_
_entity.id
_entity.type
_entity.pdbx_description
1 polymer ?
#
loop_
_entity_poly.entity_id
_entity_poly.type
_entity_poly.pdbx_seq_one_letter_code
_entity_poly.pdbx_strand_id
1 'polypeptide(L)'
;MADCREQVYSDEFFDFIVSYEETNEQTIAGTCIQRIDEGYDIFYYPREGLPPLSVGSYSYSEIPKCYGLLDQTALEVSGILKMQNQPVLALKGRGVLIGFIDTGIDYTNPAFRYSDGSSRIVRIWDQTIQDGTPPVGILYGADYTREQINAALLSENPYDVVPSRDMNGHGTFLAGVACGSESENGDFIGAAPQSEIIMVKLKEAKQYLRDFFFVKDGVPAYQENDIMMAVSYLNGVANILNRPLVICVALGNSAGSHASEGFLPSYLNYICGRRKRVVVTAAGNEANARHHFQGRIIGEMEHEDAEITVEENTKGFFVELWASAPELYAVTIISPSGEQIPRILVRRGASEQFHFIFEGTTITVDYRIDTKETASQLIFFRFIRPTPGLWTIRIFPQLTVTGNYHLWLPLRELTDGNNFFLRSNPEITLTSPSAARQVITVGGYQASNTSIYADSGRGYTITGEIKPDFVAPAVDVYGPGLLGNFITFTGTSAAAAITAGACAQIMQWAIVDQNNTVMSNTSIKNMLIRGTAKPENRTYPNREWGYGTLDVFGAFQNLRL
;
A
#
# COMPACT_ATOMS: atom_id res chain seq x y z
N MET A 1 60.07 6.13 -8.15
CA MET A 1 59.01 5.89 -7.15
C MET A 1 57.72 5.97 -7.92
N ALA A 2 56.96 4.86 -7.98
CA ALA A 2 55.62 4.91 -8.54
C ALA A 2 54.79 5.93 -7.73
N ASP A 3 53.90 6.65 -8.40
CA ASP A 3 53.03 7.62 -7.73
C ASP A 3 52.07 6.85 -6.81
N CYS A 4 52.06 7.15 -5.50
CA CYS A 4 51.14 6.48 -4.58
C CYS A 4 49.68 6.66 -4.97
N ARG A 5 49.37 7.74 -5.70
CA ARG A 5 48.05 7.92 -6.28
C ARG A 5 47.72 6.85 -7.31
N GLU A 6 48.68 6.46 -8.15
CA GLU A 6 48.49 5.41 -9.16
C GLU A 6 48.22 4.05 -8.51
N GLN A 7 48.92 3.73 -7.41
CA GLN A 7 48.71 2.48 -6.67
C GLN A 7 47.32 2.38 -6.04
N VAL A 8 46.76 3.51 -5.58
CA VAL A 8 45.41 3.57 -5.00
C VAL A 8 44.31 3.29 -6.03
N TYR A 9 44.53 3.65 -7.30
CA TYR A 9 43.50 3.56 -8.34
C TYR A 9 43.71 2.40 -9.32
N SER A 10 44.85 1.70 -9.28
CA SER A 10 45.21 0.66 -10.26
C SER A 10 44.80 -0.74 -9.81
N ASP A 11 44.16 -1.49 -10.72
CA ASP A 11 43.79 -2.92 -10.54
C ASP A 11 45.01 -3.86 -10.41
N GLU A 12 46.22 -3.34 -10.63
CA GLU A 12 47.47 -4.08 -10.50
C GLU A 12 47.94 -4.21 -9.03
N PHE A 13 47.22 -3.60 -8.08
CA PHE A 13 47.54 -3.61 -6.65
C PHE A 13 46.41 -4.24 -5.81
N PHE A 14 46.77 -4.82 -4.67
CA PHE A 14 45.85 -5.27 -3.62
C PHE A 14 45.90 -4.33 -2.43
N ASP A 15 44.73 -4.05 -1.87
CA ASP A 15 44.55 -3.18 -0.71
C ASP A 15 44.31 -4.04 0.53
N PHE A 16 45.04 -3.76 1.61
CA PHE A 16 44.82 -4.42 2.91
C PHE A 16 44.74 -3.40 4.04
N ILE A 17 43.80 -3.61 4.96
CA ILE A 17 43.60 -2.83 6.19
C ILE A 17 44.32 -3.56 7.31
N VAL A 18 45.31 -2.93 7.92
CA VAL A 18 46.14 -3.53 8.97
C VAL A 18 46.06 -2.66 10.22
N SER A 19 45.91 -3.28 11.40
CA SER A 19 45.94 -2.54 12.67
C SER A 19 47.36 -2.07 12.98
N TYR A 20 47.49 -0.83 13.46
CA TYR A 20 48.79 -0.25 13.80
C TYR A 20 49.54 -1.02 14.90
N GLU A 21 48.83 -1.75 15.77
CA GLU A 21 49.43 -2.59 16.81
C GLU A 21 50.07 -3.88 16.25
N GLU A 22 49.67 -4.31 15.04
CA GLU A 22 50.13 -5.57 14.42
C GLU A 22 51.28 -5.36 13.41
N THR A 23 51.63 -4.11 13.10
CA THR A 23 52.75 -3.78 12.20
C THR A 23 54.12 -3.95 12.87
N ASN A 24 54.79 -5.08 12.63
CA ASN A 24 56.24 -5.20 12.85
C ASN A 24 57.01 -4.39 11.78
N GLU A 25 58.06 -3.67 12.18
CA GLU A 25 58.91 -2.78 11.36
C GLU A 25 59.65 -3.47 10.19
N GLN A 26 58.93 -3.99 9.19
CA GLN A 26 59.47 -4.33 7.88
C GLN A 26 58.64 -3.63 6.80
N THR A 27 58.94 -2.34 6.61
CA THR A 27 58.45 -1.58 5.45
C THR A 27 59.08 -2.20 4.19
N ILE A 28 58.28 -2.91 3.38
CA ILE A 28 58.72 -3.36 2.06
C ILE A 28 58.95 -2.11 1.21
N ALA A 29 60.21 -1.87 0.84
CA ALA A 29 60.61 -0.72 0.04
C ALA A 29 59.86 -0.72 -1.31
N GLY A 30 59.01 0.29 -1.54
CA GLY A 30 58.23 0.46 -2.77
C GLY A 30 56.71 0.39 -2.61
N THR A 31 56.21 0.07 -1.41
CA THR A 31 54.78 -0.05 -1.08
C THR A 31 54.25 1.29 -0.55
N CYS A 32 53.17 1.80 -1.13
CA CYS A 32 52.51 2.98 -0.58
C CYS A 32 51.67 2.60 0.64
N ILE A 33 51.71 3.45 1.66
CA ILE A 33 50.97 3.26 2.91
C ILE A 33 50.13 4.51 3.13
N GLN A 34 48.85 4.33 3.39
CA GLN A 34 47.94 5.41 3.74
C GLN A 34 47.40 5.18 5.15
N ARG A 35 47.78 6.08 6.06
CA ARG A 35 47.35 6.07 7.45
C ARG A 35 45.85 6.40 7.56
N ILE A 36 45.09 5.52 8.22
CA ILE A 36 43.73 5.77 8.69
C ILE A 36 43.80 6.04 10.20
N ASP A 37 44.06 7.30 10.56
CA ASP A 37 44.06 7.78 11.95
C ASP A 37 44.98 6.95 12.89
N GLU A 38 44.79 7.01 14.22
CA GLU A 38 45.69 6.36 15.20
C GLU A 38 45.63 4.81 15.23
N GLY A 39 44.65 4.19 14.55
CA GLY A 39 44.36 2.76 14.70
C GLY A 39 44.76 1.83 13.55
N TYR A 40 44.84 2.33 12.31
CA TYR A 40 44.94 1.48 11.12
C TYR A 40 45.77 2.09 9.99
N ASP A 41 46.39 1.24 9.18
CA ASP A 41 47.07 1.60 7.94
C ASP A 41 46.45 0.83 6.75
N ILE A 42 46.37 1.47 5.60
CA ILE A 42 46.09 0.80 4.31
C ILE A 42 47.42 0.55 3.62
N PHE A 43 47.67 -0.68 3.22
CA PHE A 43 48.82 -1.08 2.41
C PHE A 43 48.38 -1.40 0.98
N TYR A 44 49.07 -0.83 -0.01
CA TYR A 44 48.85 -1.06 -1.43
C TYR A 44 49.97 -1.94 -2.01
N TYR A 45 49.74 -3.25 -2.14
CA TYR A 45 50.76 -4.20 -2.61
C TYR A 45 50.62 -4.52 -4.10
N PRO A 46 51.72 -4.58 -4.88
CA PRO A 46 51.68 -5.12 -6.23
C PRO A 46 51.11 -6.54 -6.23
N ARG A 47 50.11 -6.79 -7.08
CA ARG A 47 49.49 -8.12 -7.23
C ARG A 47 50.46 -9.14 -7.82
N GLU A 48 51.43 -8.68 -8.60
CA GLU A 48 52.46 -9.53 -9.19
C GLU A 48 53.31 -10.21 -8.09
N GLY A 49 53.32 -11.54 -8.10
CA GLY A 49 54.07 -12.34 -7.12
C GLY A 49 53.32 -12.70 -5.83
N LEU A 50 52.10 -12.18 -5.64
CA LEU A 50 51.22 -12.56 -4.52
C LEU A 50 50.21 -13.65 -4.94
N PRO A 51 49.82 -14.56 -4.03
CA PRO A 51 48.77 -15.53 -4.32
C PRO A 51 47.43 -14.81 -4.59
N PRO A 52 46.50 -15.44 -5.33
CA PRO A 52 45.16 -14.90 -5.51
C PRO A 52 44.49 -14.61 -4.16
N LEU A 53 43.76 -13.50 -4.09
CA LEU A 53 43.02 -13.09 -2.91
C LEU A 53 42.09 -14.23 -2.44
N SER A 54 42.34 -14.75 -1.24
CA SER A 54 41.53 -15.81 -0.64
C SER A 54 41.57 -15.71 0.88
N VAL A 55 40.48 -16.12 1.52
CA VAL A 55 40.38 -16.14 2.99
C VAL A 55 41.22 -17.23 3.67
N GLY A 56 41.86 -18.09 2.86
CA GLY A 56 42.84 -19.08 3.35
C GLY A 56 44.28 -18.57 3.31
N SER A 57 44.58 -17.58 2.46
CA SER A 57 45.92 -17.00 2.31
C SER A 57 46.08 -15.63 2.98
N TYR A 58 44.97 -14.95 3.29
CA TYR A 58 44.91 -13.62 3.89
C TYR A 58 43.84 -13.59 4.98
N SER A 59 44.01 -12.76 6.02
CA SER A 59 42.99 -12.64 7.06
C SER A 59 41.72 -12.02 6.46
N TYR A 60 40.57 -12.61 6.79
CA TYR A 60 39.29 -12.09 6.31
C TYR A 60 39.07 -10.63 6.72
N SER A 61 39.57 -10.22 7.89
CA SER A 61 39.42 -8.86 8.41
C SER A 61 40.31 -7.84 7.70
N GLU A 62 41.44 -8.27 7.12
CA GLU A 62 42.40 -7.39 6.42
C GLU A 62 41.93 -7.02 5.01
N ILE A 63 41.10 -7.85 4.38
CA ILE A 63 40.57 -7.60 3.04
C ILE A 63 39.44 -6.56 3.10
N PRO A 64 39.59 -5.38 2.46
CA PRO A 64 38.52 -4.37 2.35
C PRO A 64 37.24 -4.96 1.79
N LYS A 65 36.10 -4.59 2.37
CA LYS A 65 34.78 -5.06 1.93
C LYS A 65 34.19 -4.08 0.94
N CYS A 66 33.64 -4.61 -0.14
CA CYS A 66 32.87 -3.83 -1.10
C CYS A 66 31.43 -3.65 -0.58
N TYR A 67 30.97 -2.41 -0.52
CA TYR A 67 29.59 -2.05 -0.21
C TYR A 67 28.94 -1.47 -1.47
N GLY A 68 27.70 -1.87 -1.77
CA GLY A 68 26.94 -1.38 -2.92
C GLY A 68 25.90 -0.31 -2.53
N LEU A 69 25.37 0.38 -3.53
CA LEU A 69 24.17 1.20 -3.38
C LEU A 69 22.95 0.29 -3.13
N LEU A 70 22.08 0.67 -2.19
CA LEU A 70 20.73 0.11 -1.99
C LEU A 70 19.75 1.16 -2.57
N ASP A 71 18.66 0.90 -3.30
CA ASP A 71 17.78 -0.26 -3.40
C ASP A 71 16.98 -0.22 -4.73
N GLN A 72 17.20 -1.18 -5.65
CA GLN A 72 16.27 -1.57 -6.72
C GLN A 72 15.65 -2.97 -6.47
N THR A 73 15.93 -3.54 -5.31
CA THR A 73 15.61 -4.92 -4.94
C THR A 73 14.13 -5.19 -5.17
N ALA A 74 13.26 -4.21 -4.83
CA ALA A 74 11.82 -4.31 -5.01
C ALA A 74 11.38 -4.64 -6.45
N LEU A 75 11.96 -4.00 -7.48
CA LEU A 75 11.59 -4.26 -8.88
C LEU A 75 12.28 -5.51 -9.43
N GLU A 76 13.50 -5.81 -8.97
CA GLU A 76 14.23 -6.99 -9.40
C GLU A 76 13.57 -8.29 -8.92
N VAL A 77 13.21 -8.37 -7.62
CA VAL A 77 12.56 -9.55 -7.03
C VAL A 77 11.15 -9.77 -7.58
N SER A 78 10.49 -8.71 -8.04
CA SER A 78 9.16 -8.78 -8.67
C SER A 78 9.20 -9.24 -10.14
N GLY A 79 10.40 -9.52 -10.69
CA GLY A 79 10.61 -9.91 -12.08
C GLY A 79 10.39 -8.78 -13.09
N ILE A 80 10.16 -7.55 -12.63
CA ILE A 80 9.79 -6.40 -13.46
C ILE A 80 10.98 -5.94 -14.30
N LEU A 81 12.17 -5.78 -13.69
CA LEU A 81 13.38 -5.40 -14.43
C LEU A 81 13.76 -6.45 -15.49
N LYS A 82 13.58 -7.74 -15.18
CA LYS A 82 13.78 -8.84 -16.15
C LYS A 82 12.86 -8.68 -17.37
N MET A 83 11.60 -8.31 -17.17
CA MET A 83 10.65 -8.05 -18.26
C MET A 83 11.00 -6.79 -19.06
N GLN A 84 11.46 -5.73 -18.41
CA GLN A 84 11.88 -4.48 -19.08
C GLN A 84 13.11 -4.68 -19.96
N ASN A 85 14.05 -5.53 -19.53
CA ASN A 85 15.33 -5.75 -20.18
C ASN A 85 15.36 -6.99 -21.10
N GLN A 86 14.27 -7.75 -21.19
CA GLN A 86 14.19 -8.89 -22.10
C GLN A 86 14.14 -8.39 -23.56
N PRO A 87 15.09 -8.76 -24.45
CA PRO A 87 15.26 -8.11 -25.76
C PRO A 87 14.07 -8.22 -26.73
N VAL A 88 13.21 -9.21 -26.56
CA VAL A 88 12.06 -9.50 -27.45
C VAL A 88 10.78 -8.85 -26.92
N LEU A 89 10.60 -8.79 -25.60
CA LEU A 89 9.42 -8.27 -24.95
C LEU A 89 9.55 -6.78 -24.62
N ALA A 90 10.66 -6.38 -23.98
CA ALA A 90 10.99 -5.01 -23.59
C ALA A 90 9.77 -4.21 -23.06
N LEU A 91 8.99 -4.82 -22.17
CA LEU A 91 7.72 -4.26 -21.72
C LEU A 91 7.97 -3.19 -20.67
N LYS A 92 7.73 -1.93 -21.03
CA LYS A 92 7.90 -0.77 -20.17
C LYS A 92 6.58 -0.01 -19.92
N GLY A 93 5.44 -0.57 -20.33
CA GLY A 93 4.09 -0.01 -20.15
C GLY A 93 3.63 0.94 -21.26
N ARG A 94 4.31 0.96 -22.41
CA ARG A 94 4.00 1.87 -23.52
C ARG A 94 2.54 1.74 -23.98
N GLY A 95 1.86 2.86 -24.18
CA GLY A 95 0.48 2.90 -24.68
C GLY A 95 -0.59 2.59 -23.61
N VAL A 96 -0.17 2.30 -22.37
CA VAL A 96 -1.06 2.05 -21.23
C VAL A 96 -1.18 3.30 -20.37
N LEU A 97 -2.40 3.55 -19.87
CA LEU A 97 -2.68 4.58 -18.87
C LEU A 97 -2.64 3.95 -17.48
N ILE A 98 -1.98 4.60 -16.53
CA ILE A 98 -2.10 4.27 -15.10
C ILE A 98 -2.78 5.45 -14.41
N GLY A 99 -3.97 5.19 -13.88
CA GLY A 99 -4.79 6.14 -13.15
C GLY A 99 -4.62 6.00 -11.65
N PHE A 100 -4.25 7.07 -10.97
CA PHE A 100 -4.08 7.11 -9.52
C PHE A 100 -5.22 7.91 -8.90
N ILE A 101 -5.70 7.44 -7.75
CA ILE A 101 -6.70 8.12 -6.93
C ILE A 101 -6.06 8.33 -5.56
N ASP A 102 -5.52 9.51 -5.33
CA ASP A 102 -4.58 9.76 -4.22
C ASP A 102 -4.50 11.24 -3.82
N THR A 103 -3.41 11.66 -3.16
CA THR A 103 -3.16 13.02 -2.65
C THR A 103 -2.77 14.04 -3.71
N GLY A 104 -2.54 13.59 -4.94
CA GLY A 104 -2.10 14.39 -6.08
C GLY A 104 -0.74 13.94 -6.61
N ILE A 105 -0.17 14.76 -7.50
CA ILE A 105 1.15 14.52 -8.07
C ILE A 105 1.92 15.83 -8.20
N ASP A 106 3.20 15.82 -7.84
CA ASP A 106 4.12 16.85 -8.28
C ASP A 106 4.43 16.66 -9.77
N TYR A 107 3.62 17.32 -10.61
CA TYR A 107 3.76 17.24 -12.07
C TYR A 107 5.05 17.89 -12.59
N THR A 108 5.76 18.65 -11.74
CA THR A 108 7.04 19.26 -12.10
C THR A 108 8.20 18.29 -11.94
N ASN A 109 8.02 17.16 -11.24
CA ASN A 109 9.08 16.18 -11.04
C ASN A 109 9.59 15.58 -12.37
N PRO A 110 10.90 15.57 -12.63
CA PRO A 110 11.49 14.98 -13.85
C PRO A 110 11.10 13.52 -14.07
N ALA A 111 10.84 12.77 -12.99
CA ALA A 111 10.40 11.38 -13.06
C ALA A 111 9.09 11.19 -13.85
N PHE A 112 8.29 12.24 -14.08
CA PHE A 112 7.03 12.16 -14.83
C PHE A 112 7.08 12.82 -16.20
N ARG A 113 8.29 13.10 -16.71
CA ARG A 113 8.51 13.71 -18.01
C ARG A 113 9.04 12.71 -19.03
N TYR A 114 8.77 12.97 -20.29
CA TYR A 114 9.46 12.38 -21.43
C TYR A 114 10.88 12.96 -21.53
N SER A 115 11.73 12.31 -22.32
CA SER A 115 13.12 12.77 -22.55
C SER A 115 13.22 14.14 -23.22
N ASP A 116 12.16 14.58 -23.91
CA ASP A 116 12.07 15.93 -24.49
C ASP A 116 11.61 17.00 -23.48
N GLY A 117 11.39 16.62 -22.22
CA GLY A 117 10.93 17.49 -21.14
C GLY A 117 9.40 17.66 -21.07
N SER A 118 8.64 17.14 -22.04
CA SER A 118 7.17 17.18 -22.01
C SER A 118 6.59 16.21 -20.99
N SER A 119 5.36 16.44 -20.53
CA SER A 119 4.73 15.64 -19.49
C SER A 119 4.22 14.28 -19.99
N ARG A 120 4.47 13.22 -19.21
CA ARG A 120 3.80 11.91 -19.35
C ARG A 120 2.44 11.87 -18.65
N ILE A 121 2.09 12.93 -17.92
CA ILE A 121 0.78 13.08 -17.30
C ILE A 121 -0.19 13.58 -18.36
N VAL A 122 -1.23 12.78 -18.62
CA VAL A 122 -2.24 13.04 -19.65
C VAL A 122 -3.32 13.99 -19.12
N ARG A 123 -3.67 13.79 -17.85
CA ARG A 123 -4.72 14.51 -17.15
C ARG A 123 -4.41 14.58 -15.66
N ILE A 124 -4.74 15.73 -15.06
CA ILE A 124 -4.84 15.88 -13.60
C ILE A 124 -6.26 16.39 -13.32
N TRP A 125 -7.01 15.66 -12.51
CA TRP A 125 -8.24 16.18 -11.92
C TRP A 125 -7.99 16.48 -10.44
N ASP A 126 -7.99 17.76 -10.08
CA ASP A 126 -7.86 18.20 -8.70
C ASP A 126 -9.23 18.55 -8.13
N GLN A 127 -9.73 17.68 -7.26
CA GLN A 127 -11.04 17.85 -6.62
C GLN A 127 -11.09 18.99 -5.60
N THR A 128 -9.94 19.51 -5.16
CA THR A 128 -9.86 20.56 -4.12
C THR A 128 -10.06 21.97 -4.68
N ILE A 129 -9.91 22.14 -5.99
CA ILE A 129 -9.99 23.45 -6.65
C ILE A 129 -11.45 23.77 -6.95
N GLN A 130 -11.97 24.83 -6.31
CA GLN A 130 -13.38 25.20 -6.39
C GLN A 130 -13.71 26.07 -7.60
N ASP A 131 -12.80 26.97 -7.99
CA ASP A 131 -13.01 27.95 -9.06
C ASP A 131 -12.46 27.51 -10.43
N GLY A 132 -12.09 26.23 -10.55
CA GLY A 132 -11.55 25.65 -11.78
C GLY A 132 -12.63 25.20 -12.77
N THR A 133 -12.20 24.70 -13.92
CA THR A 133 -13.11 24.07 -14.90
C THR A 133 -13.25 22.59 -14.57
N PRO A 134 -14.42 22.10 -14.09
CA PRO A 134 -14.58 20.70 -13.75
C PRO A 134 -14.63 19.81 -15.00
N PRO A 135 -14.34 18.50 -14.89
CA PRO A 135 -14.54 17.56 -15.97
C PRO A 135 -15.99 17.57 -16.49
N VAL A 136 -16.18 17.30 -17.78
CA VAL A 136 -17.52 17.24 -18.39
C VAL A 136 -18.41 16.24 -17.65
N GLY A 137 -19.58 16.70 -17.21
CA GLY A 137 -20.55 15.88 -16.46
C GLY A 137 -20.24 15.71 -14.96
N ILE A 138 -19.18 16.36 -14.46
CA ILE A 138 -18.81 16.42 -13.04
C ILE A 138 -19.00 17.86 -12.55
N LEU A 139 -19.39 18.02 -11.29
CA LEU A 139 -19.85 19.30 -10.74
C LEU A 139 -18.76 20.13 -10.04
N TYR A 140 -17.56 19.58 -9.83
CA TYR A 140 -16.54 20.17 -8.96
C TYR A 140 -15.12 19.79 -9.37
N GLY A 141 -14.15 20.51 -8.81
CA GLY A 141 -12.73 20.34 -9.09
C GLY A 141 -12.29 21.03 -10.39
N ALA A 142 -11.02 20.85 -10.72
CA ALA A 142 -10.41 21.38 -11.93
C ALA A 142 -9.73 20.27 -12.74
N ASP A 143 -10.04 20.19 -14.03
CA ASP A 143 -9.44 19.26 -14.97
C ASP A 143 -8.34 19.96 -15.79
N TYR A 144 -7.12 19.41 -15.75
CA TYR A 144 -5.97 19.90 -16.48
C TYR A 144 -5.53 18.88 -17.51
N THR A 145 -5.48 19.31 -18.76
CA THR A 145 -4.98 18.56 -19.91
C THR A 145 -3.46 18.52 -19.94
N ARG A 146 -2.89 17.54 -20.66
CA ARG A 146 -1.45 17.52 -20.97
C ARG A 146 -0.97 18.82 -21.59
N GLU A 147 -1.76 19.42 -22.47
CA GLU A 147 -1.41 20.66 -23.15
C GLU A 147 -1.23 21.80 -22.13
N GLN A 148 -2.13 21.91 -21.15
CA GLN A 148 -2.01 22.88 -20.05
C GLN A 148 -0.83 22.55 -19.12
N ILE A 149 -0.59 21.27 -18.83
CA ILE A 149 0.55 20.84 -18.01
C ILE A 149 1.86 21.18 -18.71
N ASN A 150 1.99 20.93 -20.01
CA ASN A 150 3.16 21.30 -20.80
C ASN A 150 3.36 22.81 -20.86
N ALA A 151 2.28 23.58 -21.03
CA ALA A 151 2.35 25.03 -20.95
C ALA A 151 2.82 25.51 -19.57
N ALA A 152 2.37 24.86 -18.49
CA ALA A 152 2.85 25.13 -17.13
C ALA A 152 4.34 24.80 -16.97
N LEU A 153 4.81 23.67 -17.50
CA LEU A 153 6.21 23.25 -17.42
C LEU A 153 7.17 24.19 -18.17
N LEU A 154 6.67 24.96 -19.13
CA LEU A 154 7.43 25.99 -19.86
C LEU A 154 7.38 27.37 -19.17
N SER A 155 6.50 27.55 -18.18
CA SER A 155 6.37 28.80 -17.42
C SER A 155 7.44 28.89 -16.32
N GLU A 156 7.91 30.11 -16.02
CA GLU A 156 8.77 30.37 -14.85
C GLU A 156 8.06 30.01 -13.54
N ASN A 157 6.73 30.19 -13.50
CA ASN A 157 5.87 29.81 -12.39
C ASN A 157 4.82 28.79 -12.87
N PRO A 158 5.13 27.48 -12.88
CA PRO A 158 4.22 26.45 -13.38
C PRO A 158 2.86 26.47 -12.69
N TYR A 159 2.84 26.74 -11.39
CA TYR A 159 1.64 26.68 -10.56
C TYR A 159 0.66 27.83 -10.79
N ASP A 160 1.06 28.89 -11.49
CA ASP A 160 0.14 29.95 -11.91
C ASP A 160 -0.76 29.47 -13.06
N VAL A 161 -0.29 28.49 -13.85
CA VAL A 161 -1.01 27.89 -14.97
C VAL A 161 -1.79 26.64 -14.51
N VAL A 162 -1.13 25.75 -13.76
CA VAL A 162 -1.74 24.54 -13.18
C VAL A 162 -1.52 24.56 -11.66
N PRO A 163 -2.45 25.12 -10.87
CA PRO A 163 -2.27 25.29 -9.42
C PRO A 163 -2.37 24.01 -8.60
N SER A 164 -2.48 22.83 -9.23
CA SER A 164 -2.54 21.56 -8.51
C SER A 164 -1.18 21.19 -7.93
N ARG A 165 -1.14 20.93 -6.61
CA ARG A 165 0.04 20.50 -5.86
C ARG A 165 -0.26 19.29 -5.00
N ASP A 166 0.68 18.37 -4.93
CA ASP A 166 0.70 17.33 -3.90
C ASP A 166 1.47 17.85 -2.68
N MET A 167 0.74 18.08 -1.59
CA MET A 167 1.31 18.58 -0.34
C MET A 167 1.62 17.46 0.65
N ASN A 168 1.16 16.23 0.37
CA ASN A 168 1.36 15.06 1.22
C ASN A 168 2.53 14.21 0.72
N GLY A 169 2.63 14.02 -0.60
CA GLY A 169 3.72 13.28 -1.25
C GLY A 169 3.40 11.81 -1.51
N HIS A 170 2.37 11.24 -0.89
CA HIS A 170 1.99 9.84 -1.09
C HIS A 170 1.64 9.54 -2.56
N GLY A 171 0.80 10.36 -3.19
CA GLY A 171 0.43 10.17 -4.60
C GLY A 171 1.60 10.34 -5.57
N THR A 172 2.48 11.32 -5.32
CA THR A 172 3.74 11.50 -6.06
C THR A 172 4.63 10.26 -5.94
N PHE A 173 4.82 9.76 -4.73
CA PHE A 173 5.66 8.59 -4.48
C PHE A 173 5.11 7.34 -5.20
N LEU A 174 3.81 7.06 -5.10
CA LEU A 174 3.19 5.91 -5.75
C LEU A 174 3.24 5.99 -7.28
N ALA A 175 2.95 7.17 -7.85
CA ALA A 175 3.10 7.39 -9.29
C ALA A 175 4.55 7.19 -9.74
N GLY A 176 5.51 7.57 -8.90
CA GLY A 176 6.94 7.33 -9.10
C GLY A 176 7.27 5.85 -9.17
N VAL A 177 6.96 5.08 -8.14
CA VAL A 177 7.25 3.64 -8.07
C VAL A 177 6.59 2.88 -9.23
N ALA A 178 5.37 3.25 -9.61
CA ALA A 178 4.65 2.59 -10.69
C ALA A 178 5.14 3.01 -12.09
N CYS A 179 5.42 4.30 -12.31
CA CYS A 179 5.54 4.88 -13.66
C CYS A 179 6.82 5.69 -13.89
N GLY A 180 7.62 5.96 -12.86
CA GLY A 180 8.74 6.90 -12.89
C GLY A 180 9.75 6.62 -13.99
N SER A 181 10.22 7.67 -14.64
CA SER A 181 11.29 7.60 -15.65
C SER A 181 12.57 7.14 -14.96
N GLU A 182 13.47 6.57 -15.74
CA GLU A 182 14.83 6.31 -15.28
C GLU A 182 15.49 7.62 -14.84
N SER A 183 16.08 7.64 -13.65
CA SER A 183 16.81 8.80 -13.15
C SER A 183 18.12 9.00 -13.93
N GLU A 184 18.65 10.22 -13.96
CA GLU A 184 19.86 10.55 -14.76
C GLU A 184 21.09 9.72 -14.35
N ASN A 185 21.19 9.36 -13.08
CA ASN A 185 22.24 8.50 -12.53
C ASN A 185 21.94 7.00 -12.68
N GLY A 186 20.77 6.60 -13.19
CA GLY A 186 20.35 5.20 -13.33
C GLY A 186 19.95 4.49 -12.03
N ASP A 187 19.98 5.19 -10.90
CA ASP A 187 19.72 4.58 -9.58
C ASP A 187 18.23 4.27 -9.35
N PHE A 188 17.32 4.90 -10.09
CA PHE A 188 15.88 4.68 -9.96
C PHE A 188 15.20 4.51 -11.31
N ILE A 189 14.23 3.60 -11.37
CA ILE A 189 13.30 3.43 -12.48
C ILE A 189 11.98 2.92 -11.93
N GLY A 190 10.85 3.36 -12.49
CA GLY A 190 9.54 2.83 -12.12
C GLY A 190 9.25 1.46 -12.74
N ALA A 191 8.18 0.81 -12.29
CA ALA A 191 7.78 -0.50 -12.79
C ALA A 191 7.35 -0.49 -14.28
N ALA A 192 6.71 0.58 -14.73
CA ALA A 192 6.23 0.82 -16.08
C ALA A 192 6.65 2.23 -16.57
N PRO A 193 7.95 2.47 -16.85
CA PRO A 193 8.54 3.79 -17.07
C PRO A 193 8.15 4.45 -18.40
N GLN A 194 7.40 3.76 -19.27
CA GLN A 194 6.86 4.28 -20.54
C GLN A 194 5.32 4.33 -20.53
N SER A 195 4.69 4.03 -19.39
CA SER A 195 3.27 4.29 -19.21
C SER A 195 2.99 5.79 -19.07
N GLU A 196 1.74 6.18 -19.31
CA GLU A 196 1.28 7.55 -19.14
C GLU A 196 0.30 7.65 -17.98
N ILE A 197 0.29 8.80 -17.32
CA ILE A 197 -0.30 8.95 -15.99
C ILE A 197 -1.61 9.73 -16.10
N ILE A 198 -2.63 9.31 -15.35
CA ILE A 198 -3.76 10.17 -15.00
C ILE A 198 -3.80 10.27 -13.47
N MET A 199 -3.78 11.48 -12.93
CA MET A 199 -3.85 11.69 -11.49
C MET A 199 -5.20 12.29 -11.11
N VAL A 200 -5.89 11.68 -10.15
CA VAL A 200 -7.01 12.30 -9.45
C VAL A 200 -6.56 12.62 -8.03
N LYS A 201 -6.41 13.92 -7.76
CA LYS A 201 -6.19 14.43 -6.40
C LYS A 201 -7.53 14.54 -5.70
N LEU A 202 -7.73 13.71 -4.68
CA LEU A 202 -8.95 13.71 -3.90
C LEU A 202 -9.05 14.95 -3.02
N LYS A 203 -10.27 15.44 -2.85
CA LYS A 203 -10.57 16.39 -1.77
C LYS A 203 -10.86 15.64 -0.49
N GLU A 204 -10.53 16.25 0.63
CA GLU A 204 -10.83 15.65 1.93
C GLU A 204 -12.34 15.54 2.19
N ALA A 205 -12.68 14.57 3.02
CA ALA A 205 -14.02 14.32 3.51
C ALA A 205 -14.58 15.57 4.19
N LYS A 206 -15.89 15.81 4.01
CA LYS A 206 -16.57 16.95 4.62
C LYS A 206 -16.52 16.84 6.14
N GLN A 207 -16.44 17.99 6.83
CA GLN A 207 -16.27 18.02 8.29
C GLN A 207 -17.33 17.22 9.04
N TYR A 208 -18.61 17.31 8.68
CA TYR A 208 -19.66 16.54 9.35
C TYR A 208 -19.43 15.01 9.29
N LEU A 209 -18.80 14.51 8.21
CA LEU A 209 -18.50 13.09 8.04
C LEU A 209 -17.29 12.70 8.88
N ARG A 210 -16.28 13.59 8.92
CA ARG A 210 -15.13 13.46 9.82
C ARG A 210 -15.58 13.41 11.28
N ASP A 211 -16.45 14.33 11.69
CA ASP A 211 -17.03 14.40 13.04
C ASP A 211 -17.86 13.15 13.36
N PHE A 212 -18.62 12.64 12.38
CA PHE A 212 -19.43 11.44 12.55
C PHE A 212 -18.56 10.21 12.89
N PHE A 213 -17.46 10.03 12.16
CA PHE A 213 -16.52 8.93 12.32
C PHE A 213 -15.37 9.20 13.30
N PHE A 214 -15.39 10.34 14.01
CA PHE A 214 -14.32 10.76 14.93
C PHE A 214 -12.94 10.78 14.29
N VAL A 215 -12.85 11.21 13.03
CA VAL A 215 -11.58 11.36 12.34
C VAL A 215 -10.76 12.46 13.03
N LYS A 216 -9.54 12.12 13.39
CA LYS A 216 -8.56 13.02 14.00
C LYS A 216 -8.36 14.32 13.20
N ASP A 217 -8.04 15.40 13.90
CA ASP A 217 -7.73 16.69 13.29
C ASP A 217 -6.37 16.64 12.58
N GLY A 218 -6.28 17.23 11.39
CA GLY A 218 -5.02 17.36 10.65
C GLY A 218 -4.53 16.10 9.93
N VAL A 219 -5.24 14.97 10.01
CA VAL A 219 -4.94 13.79 9.18
C VAL A 219 -5.77 13.80 7.89
N PRO A 220 -5.19 13.49 6.72
CA PRO A 220 -5.95 13.36 5.49
C PRO A 220 -6.98 12.24 5.60
N ALA A 221 -8.23 12.53 5.25
CA ALA A 221 -9.28 11.52 5.16
C ALA A 221 -10.16 11.80 3.94
N TYR A 222 -10.51 10.76 3.21
CA TYR A 222 -11.23 10.87 1.93
C TYR A 222 -12.57 10.15 1.99
N GLN A 223 -13.57 10.68 1.30
CA GLN A 223 -14.92 10.13 1.33
C GLN A 223 -15.20 9.21 0.13
N GLU A 224 -15.93 8.12 0.38
CA GLU A 224 -16.17 7.03 -0.57
C GLU A 224 -16.76 7.51 -1.91
N ASN A 225 -17.74 8.43 -1.87
CA ASN A 225 -18.40 8.93 -3.07
C ASN A 225 -17.46 9.69 -4.01
N ASP A 226 -16.43 10.35 -3.48
CA ASP A 226 -15.43 11.08 -4.27
C ASP A 226 -14.44 10.11 -4.93
N ILE A 227 -14.12 9.00 -4.26
CA ILE A 227 -13.32 7.90 -4.80
C ILE A 227 -14.08 7.22 -5.95
N MET A 228 -15.38 6.94 -5.76
CA MET A 228 -16.23 6.39 -6.82
C MET A 228 -16.30 7.33 -8.04
N MET A 229 -16.40 8.64 -7.81
CA MET A 229 -16.37 9.61 -8.90
C MET A 229 -15.01 9.65 -9.61
N ALA A 230 -13.90 9.54 -8.88
CA ALA A 230 -12.55 9.42 -9.43
C ALA A 230 -12.40 8.21 -10.34
N VAL A 231 -12.90 7.04 -9.92
CA VAL A 231 -12.92 5.83 -10.77
C VAL A 231 -13.75 6.05 -12.04
N SER A 232 -14.93 6.70 -11.92
CA SER A 232 -15.78 7.03 -13.07
C SER A 232 -15.07 7.94 -14.07
N TYR A 233 -14.43 9.01 -13.57
CA TYR A 233 -13.63 9.95 -14.35
C TYR A 233 -12.49 9.24 -15.09
N LEU A 234 -11.67 8.46 -14.38
CA LEU A 234 -10.55 7.70 -14.97
C LEU A 234 -11.03 6.79 -16.11
N ASN A 235 -12.12 6.04 -15.87
CA ASN A 235 -12.73 5.19 -16.89
C ASN A 235 -13.23 6.01 -18.09
N GLY A 236 -13.81 7.18 -17.86
CA GLY A 236 -14.26 8.12 -18.89
C GLY A 236 -13.12 8.63 -19.76
N VAL A 237 -12.04 9.12 -19.15
CA VAL A 237 -10.83 9.57 -19.85
C VAL A 237 -10.25 8.44 -20.71
N ALA A 238 -10.11 7.24 -20.15
CA ALA A 238 -9.58 6.10 -20.90
C ALA A 238 -10.51 5.64 -22.04
N ASN A 239 -11.82 5.88 -21.95
CA ASN A 239 -12.75 5.65 -23.07
C ASN A 239 -12.57 6.70 -24.18
N ILE A 240 -12.47 7.98 -23.82
CA ILE A 240 -12.23 9.09 -24.77
C ILE A 240 -10.92 8.86 -25.53
N LEU A 241 -9.87 8.43 -24.83
CA LEU A 241 -8.57 8.14 -25.42
C LEU A 241 -8.49 6.75 -26.09
N ASN A 242 -9.51 5.90 -25.92
CA ASN A 242 -9.55 4.50 -26.37
C ASN A 242 -8.32 3.66 -25.97
N ARG A 243 -7.90 3.78 -24.71
CA ARG A 243 -6.67 3.17 -24.21
C ARG A 243 -6.88 2.22 -23.03
N PRO A 244 -5.99 1.23 -22.87
CA PRO A 244 -5.97 0.40 -21.68
C PRO A 244 -5.65 1.22 -20.44
N LEU A 245 -6.33 0.93 -19.35
CA LEU A 245 -6.23 1.64 -18.08
C LEU A 245 -6.04 0.65 -16.92
N VAL A 246 -4.99 0.87 -16.13
CA VAL A 246 -4.81 0.31 -14.80
C VAL A 246 -5.21 1.38 -13.79
N ILE A 247 -6.11 1.09 -12.86
CA ILE A 247 -6.51 1.99 -11.78
C ILE A 247 -5.83 1.51 -10.49
N CYS A 248 -5.00 2.36 -9.90
CA CYS A 248 -4.37 2.12 -8.60
C CYS A 248 -5.15 2.87 -7.51
N VAL A 249 -5.76 2.12 -6.59
CA VAL A 249 -6.48 2.64 -5.43
C VAL A 249 -5.72 2.23 -4.17
N ALA A 250 -4.84 3.12 -3.70
CA ALA A 250 -4.00 2.89 -2.52
C ALA A 250 -4.59 3.55 -1.26
N LEU A 251 -5.91 3.42 -1.10
CA LEU A 251 -6.68 3.97 0.01
C LEU A 251 -7.48 2.82 0.64
N GLY A 252 -7.59 2.83 1.96
CA GLY A 252 -8.25 1.78 2.72
C GLY A 252 -9.01 2.33 3.93
N ASN A 253 -10.04 1.61 4.36
CA ASN A 253 -10.72 1.84 5.63
C ASN A 253 -11.08 0.50 6.30
N SER A 254 -11.04 0.47 7.64
CA SER A 254 -11.47 -0.67 8.46
C SER A 254 -12.99 -0.73 8.67
N ALA A 255 -13.74 0.32 8.32
CA ALA A 255 -15.20 0.30 8.36
C ALA A 255 -15.80 -0.48 7.17
N GLY A 256 -16.90 -1.19 7.43
CA GLY A 256 -17.60 -2.05 6.49
C GLY A 256 -17.60 -3.50 6.94
N SER A 257 -18.30 -4.35 6.19
CA SER A 257 -18.48 -5.77 6.54
C SER A 257 -17.26 -6.66 6.29
N HIS A 258 -16.20 -6.16 5.63
CA HIS A 258 -15.04 -6.96 5.17
C HIS A 258 -15.44 -8.16 4.29
N ALA A 259 -16.66 -8.12 3.74
CA ALA A 259 -17.11 -8.98 2.67
C ALA A 259 -16.70 -8.40 1.31
N SER A 260 -16.92 -9.16 0.24
CA SER A 260 -16.70 -8.69 -1.13
C SER A 260 -17.76 -7.70 -1.64
N GLU A 261 -18.53 -7.09 -0.74
CA GLU A 261 -19.73 -6.29 -0.99
C GLU A 261 -19.58 -4.87 -0.41
N GLY A 262 -20.59 -4.01 -0.58
CA GLY A 262 -20.51 -2.56 -0.32
C GLY A 262 -20.43 -1.74 -1.62
N PHE A 263 -20.66 -0.43 -1.55
CA PHE A 263 -20.82 0.42 -2.74
C PHE A 263 -19.53 0.54 -3.55
N LEU A 264 -18.42 0.95 -2.93
CA LEU A 264 -17.14 1.06 -3.61
C LEU A 264 -16.60 -0.30 -4.10
N PRO A 265 -16.53 -1.38 -3.29
CA PRO A 265 -16.13 -2.72 -3.76
C PRO A 265 -16.95 -3.21 -4.96
N SER A 266 -18.28 -3.04 -4.92
CA SER A 266 -19.17 -3.45 -6.02
C SER A 266 -18.93 -2.62 -7.28
N TYR A 267 -18.68 -1.33 -7.14
CA TYR A 267 -18.37 -0.46 -8.27
C TYR A 267 -17.01 -0.79 -8.89
N LEU A 268 -15.99 -1.08 -8.08
CA LEU A 268 -14.70 -1.54 -8.59
C LEU A 268 -14.82 -2.89 -9.31
N ASN A 269 -15.60 -3.84 -8.78
CA ASN A 269 -15.91 -5.10 -9.46
C ASN A 269 -16.59 -4.85 -10.81
N TYR A 270 -17.54 -3.91 -10.88
CA TYR A 270 -18.18 -3.52 -12.14
C TYR A 270 -17.18 -2.96 -13.16
N ILE A 271 -16.24 -2.14 -12.72
CA ILE A 271 -15.18 -1.59 -13.58
C ILE A 271 -14.21 -2.67 -14.05
N CYS A 272 -13.88 -3.65 -13.21
CA CYS A 272 -13.07 -4.82 -13.59
C CYS A 272 -13.71 -5.64 -14.72
N GLY A 273 -15.05 -5.64 -14.82
CA GLY A 273 -15.79 -6.28 -15.91
C GLY A 273 -15.73 -5.54 -17.25
N ARG A 274 -15.21 -4.31 -17.30
CA ARG A 274 -15.06 -3.53 -18.54
C ARG A 274 -13.81 -3.96 -19.31
N ARG A 275 -13.88 -3.86 -20.64
CA ARG A 275 -12.75 -4.16 -21.52
C ARG A 275 -11.59 -3.19 -21.26
N LYS A 276 -10.35 -3.71 -21.33
CA LYS A 276 -9.12 -2.92 -21.16
C LYS A 276 -9.09 -2.14 -19.83
N ARG A 277 -9.65 -2.72 -18.75
CA ARG A 277 -9.58 -2.20 -17.39
C ARG A 277 -8.92 -3.21 -16.47
N VAL A 278 -8.08 -2.71 -15.58
CA VAL A 278 -7.52 -3.45 -14.45
C VAL A 278 -7.62 -2.56 -13.23
N VAL A 279 -7.96 -3.12 -12.08
CA VAL A 279 -7.99 -2.38 -10.80
C VAL A 279 -7.09 -3.09 -9.81
N VAL A 280 -6.20 -2.31 -9.18
CA VAL A 280 -5.26 -2.77 -8.16
C VAL A 280 -5.49 -1.97 -6.88
N THR A 281 -5.50 -2.65 -5.74
CA THR A 281 -5.65 -2.02 -4.42
C THR A 281 -4.73 -2.64 -3.38
N ALA A 282 -4.39 -1.85 -2.36
CA ALA A 282 -3.58 -2.30 -1.23
C ALA A 282 -4.43 -3.10 -0.23
N ALA A 283 -3.82 -4.07 0.45
CA ALA A 283 -4.48 -4.88 1.48
C ALA A 283 -4.79 -4.07 2.76
N GLY A 284 -4.11 -2.95 3.00
CA GLY A 284 -4.19 -2.18 4.23
C GLY A 284 -3.06 -2.50 5.21
N ASN A 285 -2.96 -1.74 6.30
CA ASN A 285 -1.85 -1.80 7.26
C ASN A 285 -2.34 -2.09 8.71
N GLU A 286 -3.44 -2.83 8.87
CA GLU A 286 -4.15 -2.96 10.16
C GLU A 286 -3.88 -4.28 10.90
N ALA A 287 -3.09 -5.20 10.34
CA ALA A 287 -2.99 -6.56 10.90
C ALA A 287 -2.42 -6.59 12.33
N ASN A 288 -1.53 -5.67 12.66
CA ASN A 288 -0.93 -5.56 13.98
C ASN A 288 -1.52 -4.40 14.81
N ALA A 289 -2.55 -3.71 14.31
CA ALA A 289 -3.17 -2.58 14.99
C ALA A 289 -4.05 -3.03 16.17
N ARG A 290 -4.37 -4.33 16.29
CA ARG A 290 -5.28 -4.89 17.31
C ARG A 290 -6.70 -4.28 17.25
N HIS A 291 -7.10 -3.87 16.05
CA HIS A 291 -8.38 -3.22 15.75
C HIS A 291 -9.48 -4.18 15.29
N HIS A 292 -9.22 -5.49 15.29
CA HIS A 292 -10.21 -6.50 14.98
C HIS A 292 -10.34 -7.50 16.13
N PHE A 293 -11.58 -7.81 16.50
CA PHE A 293 -11.95 -8.88 17.39
C PHE A 293 -12.80 -9.89 16.62
N GLN A 294 -12.44 -11.16 16.69
CA GLN A 294 -13.29 -12.25 16.22
C GLN A 294 -13.88 -12.98 17.43
N GLY A 295 -15.20 -13.10 17.46
CA GLY A 295 -15.95 -13.86 18.45
C GLY A 295 -16.54 -15.13 17.88
N ARG A 296 -16.82 -16.09 18.76
CA ARG A 296 -17.53 -17.32 18.41
C ARG A 296 -18.30 -17.89 19.61
N ILE A 297 -19.62 -17.70 19.61
CA ILE A 297 -20.51 -18.22 20.65
C ILE A 297 -21.07 -19.59 20.24
N ILE A 298 -20.65 -20.66 20.92
CA ILE A 298 -21.05 -22.04 20.65
C ILE A 298 -21.56 -22.75 21.90
N GLY A 299 -22.43 -23.75 21.71
CA GLY A 299 -22.95 -24.57 22.82
C GLY A 299 -23.83 -23.77 23.77
N GLU A 300 -23.59 -23.93 25.09
CA GLU A 300 -24.35 -23.28 26.17
C GLU A 300 -23.74 -21.94 26.62
N MET A 301 -22.84 -21.35 25.82
CA MET A 301 -22.26 -20.03 26.14
C MET A 301 -23.36 -18.96 26.20
N GLU A 302 -23.58 -18.39 27.40
CA GLU A 302 -24.58 -17.33 27.59
C GLU A 302 -24.18 -16.02 26.90
N HIS A 303 -22.89 -15.70 26.90
CA HIS A 303 -22.33 -14.49 26.30
C HIS A 303 -20.83 -14.62 26.06
N GLU A 304 -20.27 -13.66 25.33
CA GLU A 304 -18.84 -13.46 25.16
C GLU A 304 -18.52 -11.96 25.27
N ASP A 305 -17.40 -11.63 25.92
CA ASP A 305 -16.98 -10.26 26.20
C ASP A 305 -15.89 -9.80 25.21
N ALA A 306 -16.10 -8.64 24.59
CA ALA A 306 -15.13 -7.92 23.79
C ALA A 306 -14.66 -6.68 24.57
N GLU A 307 -13.43 -6.74 25.06
CA GLU A 307 -12.85 -5.70 25.90
C GLU A 307 -12.00 -4.74 25.07
N ILE A 308 -12.25 -3.43 25.22
CA ILE A 308 -11.60 -2.35 24.50
C ILE A 308 -10.86 -1.49 25.51
N THR A 309 -9.55 -1.37 25.35
CA THR A 309 -8.75 -0.38 26.08
C THR A 309 -8.93 0.98 25.42
N VAL A 310 -9.34 1.97 26.20
CA VAL A 310 -9.49 3.37 25.77
C VAL A 310 -8.42 4.22 26.44
N GLU A 311 -7.64 4.94 25.65
CA GLU A 311 -6.58 5.82 26.13
C GLU A 311 -7.09 7.20 26.58
N GLU A 312 -6.24 7.89 27.34
CA GLU A 312 -6.44 9.29 27.71
C GLU A 312 -6.62 10.19 26.48
N ASN A 313 -7.44 11.24 26.64
CA ASN A 313 -7.71 12.25 25.60
C ASN A 313 -8.40 11.74 24.33
N THR A 314 -8.96 10.53 24.35
CA THR A 314 -9.83 10.04 23.27
C THR A 314 -11.09 10.91 23.15
N LYS A 315 -11.21 11.70 22.08
CA LYS A 315 -12.41 12.54 21.82
C LYS A 315 -13.65 11.69 21.55
N GLY A 316 -13.46 10.57 20.88
CA GLY A 316 -14.49 9.58 20.57
C GLY A 316 -13.98 8.56 19.56
N PHE A 317 -14.73 7.48 19.39
CA PHE A 317 -14.48 6.44 18.39
C PHE A 317 -15.78 5.69 18.09
N PHE A 318 -15.77 4.88 17.03
CA PHE A 318 -16.87 3.96 16.74
C PHE A 318 -16.39 2.50 16.74
N VAL A 319 -17.33 1.59 16.90
CA VAL A 319 -17.10 0.14 16.74
C VAL A 319 -18.19 -0.39 15.83
N GLU A 320 -17.83 -1.29 14.91
CA GLU A 320 -18.82 -2.01 14.10
C GLU A 320 -18.80 -3.48 14.46
N LEU A 321 -19.93 -4.01 14.95
CA LEU A 321 -20.14 -5.45 15.05
C LEU A 321 -20.88 -5.93 13.81
N TRP A 322 -20.30 -6.91 13.11
CA TRP A 322 -20.91 -7.55 11.95
C TRP A 322 -21.09 -9.05 12.18
N ALA A 323 -22.24 -9.55 11.70
CA ALA A 323 -22.53 -10.97 11.66
C ALA A 323 -23.22 -11.37 10.34
N SER A 324 -22.83 -12.54 9.82
CA SER A 324 -23.41 -13.10 8.59
C SER A 324 -24.78 -13.73 8.85
N ALA A 325 -25.68 -13.69 7.87
CA ALA A 325 -26.95 -14.37 7.99
C ALA A 325 -26.75 -15.88 8.24
N PRO A 326 -27.53 -16.52 9.13
CA PRO A 326 -28.67 -15.98 9.88
C PRO A 326 -28.35 -15.54 11.33
N GLU A 327 -27.07 -15.32 11.68
CA GLU A 327 -26.67 -15.01 13.05
C GLU A 327 -27.29 -13.68 13.53
N LEU A 328 -27.79 -13.63 14.76
CA LEU A 328 -28.30 -12.43 15.42
C LEU A 328 -27.79 -12.36 16.86
N TYR A 329 -27.24 -11.21 17.22
CA TYR A 329 -26.71 -10.93 18.55
C TYR A 329 -27.36 -9.71 19.18
N ALA A 330 -27.49 -9.75 20.50
CA ALA A 330 -27.85 -8.61 21.35
C ALA A 330 -26.65 -8.21 22.21
N VAL A 331 -26.59 -6.96 22.67
CA VAL A 331 -25.42 -6.45 23.40
C VAL A 331 -25.80 -5.67 24.65
N THR A 332 -24.84 -5.61 25.57
CA THR A 332 -24.78 -4.65 26.69
C THR A 332 -23.37 -4.07 26.73
N ILE A 333 -23.23 -2.91 27.35
CA ILE A 333 -21.96 -2.21 27.49
C ILE A 333 -21.71 -1.99 28.98
N ILE A 334 -20.50 -2.29 29.41
CA ILE A 334 -20.02 -2.11 30.78
C ILE A 334 -18.91 -1.07 30.75
N SER A 335 -19.07 -0.02 31.55
CA SER A 335 -18.08 1.06 31.68
C SER A 335 -16.87 0.62 32.52
N PRO A 336 -15.76 1.39 32.49
CA PRO A 336 -14.60 1.13 33.34
C PRO A 336 -14.90 1.13 34.85
N SER A 337 -15.96 1.84 35.29
CA SER A 337 -16.40 1.84 36.70
C SER A 337 -17.31 0.67 37.06
N GLY A 338 -17.78 -0.08 36.06
CA GLY A 338 -18.73 -1.18 36.21
C GLY A 338 -20.20 -0.80 36.01
N GLU A 339 -20.52 0.44 35.61
CA GLU A 339 -21.88 0.80 35.19
C GLU A 339 -22.26 -0.02 33.94
N GLN A 340 -23.44 -0.65 33.97
CA GLN A 340 -23.91 -1.51 32.89
C GLN A 340 -25.25 -1.00 32.35
N ILE A 341 -25.36 -0.88 31.03
CA ILE A 341 -26.63 -0.55 30.37
C ILE A 341 -27.52 -1.80 30.21
N PRO A 342 -28.86 -1.66 30.18
CA PRO A 342 -29.75 -2.78 29.90
C PRO A 342 -29.41 -3.47 28.58
N ARG A 343 -29.69 -4.78 28.50
CA ARG A 343 -29.50 -5.55 27.26
C ARG A 343 -30.37 -4.97 26.15
N ILE A 344 -29.73 -4.55 25.07
CA ILE A 344 -30.40 -4.00 23.89
C ILE A 344 -30.80 -5.18 23.01
N LEU A 345 -32.10 -5.42 22.89
CA LEU A 345 -32.64 -6.52 22.08
C LEU A 345 -32.68 -6.12 20.61
N VAL A 346 -32.47 -7.10 19.73
CA VAL A 346 -32.50 -6.92 18.28
C VAL A 346 -33.88 -6.44 17.84
N ARG A 347 -33.96 -5.20 17.37
CA ARG A 347 -35.14 -4.59 16.75
C ARG A 347 -34.69 -3.83 15.50
N ARG A 348 -35.42 -4.01 14.39
CA ARG A 348 -35.05 -3.39 13.11
C ARG A 348 -35.02 -1.88 13.22
N GLY A 349 -33.85 -1.28 12.98
CA GLY A 349 -33.66 0.18 13.00
C GLY A 349 -33.70 0.81 14.39
N ALA A 350 -33.53 0.03 15.46
CA ALA A 350 -33.38 0.58 16.80
C ALA A 350 -32.12 1.46 16.89
N SER A 351 -32.29 2.62 17.50
CA SER A 351 -31.22 3.58 17.80
C SER A 351 -31.45 4.02 19.24
N GLU A 352 -30.51 3.68 20.11
CA GLU A 352 -30.58 4.02 21.53
C GLU A 352 -29.34 4.81 21.95
N GLN A 353 -29.53 5.78 22.85
CA GLN A 353 -28.46 6.62 23.38
C GLN A 353 -28.41 6.48 24.90
N PHE A 354 -27.21 6.21 25.41
CA PHE A 354 -26.93 6.00 26.83
C PHE A 354 -25.96 7.07 27.33
N HIS A 355 -26.22 7.56 28.54
CA HIS A 355 -25.40 8.58 29.20
C HIS A 355 -24.85 7.99 30.49
N PHE A 356 -23.54 7.78 30.54
CA PHE A 356 -22.80 7.34 31.72
C PHE A 356 -22.42 8.59 32.51
N ILE A 357 -23.20 8.89 33.56
CA ILE A 357 -23.17 10.21 34.23
C ILE A 357 -21.85 10.42 34.98
N PHE A 358 -21.33 9.39 35.63
CA PHE A 358 -20.09 9.48 36.43
C PHE A 358 -18.83 9.48 35.57
N GLU A 359 -18.92 8.96 34.35
CA GLU A 359 -17.90 8.91 33.31
C GLU A 359 -17.92 10.16 32.42
N GLY A 360 -19.07 10.82 32.30
CA GLY A 360 -19.30 11.87 31.29
C GLY A 360 -19.30 11.35 29.85
N THR A 361 -19.42 10.02 29.67
CA THR A 361 -19.41 9.34 28.37
C THR A 361 -20.83 9.21 27.82
N THR A 362 -20.99 9.45 26.52
CA THR A 362 -22.24 9.15 25.82
C THR A 362 -22.00 8.06 24.79
N ILE A 363 -22.85 7.03 24.76
CA ILE A 363 -22.78 5.97 23.77
C ILE A 363 -24.07 5.92 22.96
N THR A 364 -23.97 5.92 21.63
CA THR A 364 -25.09 5.55 20.75
C THR A 364 -24.91 4.15 20.22
N VAL A 365 -26.00 3.38 20.15
CA VAL A 365 -26.03 2.02 19.62
C VAL A 365 -27.13 1.90 18.57
N ASP A 366 -26.74 1.65 17.33
CA ASP A 366 -27.64 1.56 16.18
C ASP A 366 -27.67 0.14 15.61
N TYR A 367 -28.87 -0.45 15.49
CA TYR A 367 -29.09 -1.77 14.90
C TYR A 367 -29.58 -1.67 13.46
N ARG A 368 -28.90 -2.39 12.56
CA ARG A 368 -29.36 -2.65 11.19
C ARG A 368 -29.43 -4.15 10.94
N ILE A 369 -30.62 -4.57 10.55
CA ILE A 369 -30.96 -5.92 10.09
C ILE A 369 -31.54 -5.70 8.70
N ASP A 370 -31.12 -6.49 7.71
CA ASP A 370 -31.43 -6.32 6.28
C ASP A 370 -30.57 -5.28 5.56
N THR A 371 -29.25 -5.33 5.77
CA THR A 371 -28.30 -4.74 4.83
C THR A 371 -28.41 -5.47 3.48
N LYS A 372 -28.15 -4.80 2.35
CA LYS A 372 -28.00 -5.47 1.04
C LYS A 372 -26.73 -6.33 0.96
N GLU A 373 -26.05 -6.52 2.09
CA GLU A 373 -24.75 -7.16 2.21
C GLU A 373 -24.90 -8.58 2.77
N THR A 374 -23.98 -9.49 2.44
CA THR A 374 -23.92 -10.86 2.98
C THR A 374 -23.77 -10.89 4.51
N ALA A 375 -23.16 -9.85 5.09
CA ALA A 375 -23.26 -9.58 6.52
C ALA A 375 -24.60 -8.90 6.81
N SER A 376 -25.54 -9.65 7.39
CA SER A 376 -26.95 -9.24 7.51
C SER A 376 -27.29 -8.45 8.77
N GLN A 377 -26.39 -8.47 9.77
CA GLN A 377 -26.52 -7.69 10.99
C GLN A 377 -25.32 -6.76 11.14
N LEU A 378 -25.60 -5.46 11.35
CA LEU A 378 -24.66 -4.45 11.82
C LEU A 378 -25.18 -3.88 13.15
N ILE A 379 -24.31 -3.85 14.16
CA ILE A 379 -24.50 -3.05 15.37
C ILE A 379 -23.39 -1.99 15.39
N PHE A 380 -23.78 -0.73 15.27
CA PHE A 380 -22.85 0.40 15.19
C PHE A 380 -22.84 1.14 16.54
N PHE A 381 -21.67 1.18 17.17
CA PHE A 381 -21.46 1.85 18.45
C PHE A 381 -20.72 3.15 18.22
N ARG A 382 -21.16 4.26 18.84
CA ARG A 382 -20.37 5.50 18.88
C ARG A 382 -20.13 5.90 20.31
N PHE A 383 -18.87 5.98 20.69
CA PHE A 383 -18.40 6.44 21.99
C PHE A 383 -18.02 7.91 21.87
N ILE A 384 -18.73 8.80 22.58
CA ILE A 384 -18.49 10.24 22.59
C ILE A 384 -17.89 10.61 23.94
N ARG A 385 -16.68 11.20 23.92
CA ARG A 385 -15.85 11.52 25.10
C ARG A 385 -15.74 10.33 26.07
N PRO A 386 -15.29 9.15 25.61
CA PRO A 386 -15.15 7.98 26.46
C PRO A 386 -14.14 8.23 27.59
N THR A 387 -14.50 7.83 28.80
CA THR A 387 -13.55 7.81 29.93
C THR A 387 -12.45 6.78 29.63
N PRO A 388 -11.18 7.10 29.94
CA PRO A 388 -10.08 6.16 29.79
C PRO A 388 -10.28 4.92 30.67
N GLY A 389 -9.83 3.78 30.18
CA GLY A 389 -9.94 2.50 30.88
C GLY A 389 -10.51 1.37 30.02
N LEU A 390 -10.92 0.30 30.66
CA LEU A 390 -11.42 -0.90 30.00
C LEU A 390 -12.94 -0.81 29.82
N TRP A 391 -13.38 -0.67 28.58
CA TRP A 391 -14.79 -0.79 28.20
C TRP A 391 -15.07 -2.21 27.76
N THR A 392 -16.21 -2.79 28.17
CA THR A 392 -16.59 -4.14 27.74
C THR A 392 -17.88 -4.08 26.95
N ILE A 393 -17.84 -4.55 25.71
CA ILE A 393 -19.05 -4.90 24.94
C ILE A 393 -19.32 -6.37 25.19
N ARG A 394 -20.43 -6.69 25.83
CA ARG A 394 -20.85 -8.06 26.11
C ARG A 394 -21.91 -8.49 25.12
N ILE A 395 -21.63 -9.57 24.39
CA ILE A 395 -22.39 -10.07 23.25
C ILE A 395 -23.16 -11.32 23.66
N PHE A 396 -24.48 -11.32 23.43
CA PHE A 396 -25.37 -12.44 23.73
C PHE A 396 -25.94 -13.03 22.43
N PRO A 397 -25.97 -14.36 22.28
CA PRO A 397 -26.64 -14.97 21.15
C PRO A 397 -28.16 -14.75 21.26
N GLN A 398 -28.81 -14.52 20.12
CA GLN A 398 -30.27 -14.59 20.01
C GLN A 398 -30.71 -15.62 18.97
N LEU A 399 -29.98 -15.68 17.86
CA LEU A 399 -30.08 -16.73 16.86
C LEU A 399 -28.66 -17.05 16.41
N THR A 400 -28.20 -18.29 16.60
CA THR A 400 -26.87 -18.69 16.15
C THR A 400 -26.90 -20.03 15.43
N VAL A 401 -26.04 -20.15 14.41
CA VAL A 401 -25.84 -21.41 13.66
C VAL A 401 -24.38 -21.82 13.72
N THR A 402 -23.49 -20.93 13.26
CA THR A 402 -22.03 -21.06 13.36
C THR A 402 -21.48 -20.34 14.60
N GLY A 403 -22.20 -19.31 15.06
CA GLY A 403 -21.85 -18.50 16.23
C GLY A 403 -20.78 -17.43 15.97
N ASN A 404 -20.35 -17.22 14.71
CA ASN A 404 -19.30 -16.26 14.39
C ASN A 404 -19.82 -14.83 14.30
N TYR A 405 -19.01 -13.89 14.77
CA TYR A 405 -19.19 -12.46 14.57
C TYR A 405 -17.85 -11.74 14.68
N HIS A 406 -17.82 -10.50 14.23
CA HIS A 406 -16.61 -9.69 14.14
C HIS A 406 -16.88 -8.29 14.69
N LEU A 407 -15.89 -7.70 15.36
CA LEU A 407 -15.90 -6.30 15.71
C LEU A 407 -14.67 -5.62 15.13
N TRP A 408 -14.86 -4.47 14.48
CA TRP A 408 -13.76 -3.61 14.03
C TRP A 408 -13.81 -2.24 14.68
N LEU A 409 -12.62 -1.78 15.07
CA LEU A 409 -12.33 -0.39 15.39
C LEU A 409 -12.00 0.39 14.10
N PRO A 410 -12.02 1.73 14.15
CA PRO A 410 -11.70 2.54 12.99
C PRO A 410 -10.22 2.39 12.61
N LEU A 411 -9.87 2.79 11.39
CA LEU A 411 -8.50 2.77 10.91
C LEU A 411 -7.55 3.52 11.87
N ARG A 412 -6.43 2.92 12.25
CA ARG A 412 -5.47 3.49 13.21
C ARG A 412 -5.01 4.90 12.86
N GLU A 413 -4.79 5.17 11.58
CA GLU A 413 -4.34 6.48 11.10
C GLU A 413 -5.43 7.56 11.21
N LEU A 414 -6.70 7.18 11.37
CA LEU A 414 -7.83 8.12 11.47
C LEU A 414 -8.25 8.42 12.91
N THR A 415 -7.78 7.68 13.91
CA THR A 415 -8.24 7.81 15.30
C THR A 415 -7.32 8.66 16.17
N ASP A 416 -7.92 9.34 17.16
CA ASP A 416 -7.21 9.90 18.30
C ASP A 416 -7.01 8.82 19.39
N GLY A 417 -5.81 8.76 19.98
CA GLY A 417 -5.44 7.74 20.96
C GLY A 417 -5.18 6.36 20.34
N ASN A 418 -4.57 5.47 21.12
CA ASN A 418 -4.34 4.07 20.75
C ASN A 418 -5.38 3.17 21.43
N ASN A 419 -6.60 3.20 20.91
CA ASN A 419 -7.69 2.34 21.38
C ASN A 419 -7.59 0.97 20.70
N PHE A 420 -7.59 -0.11 21.46
CA PHE A 420 -7.43 -1.45 20.90
C PHE A 420 -8.23 -2.51 21.65
N PHE A 421 -8.48 -3.63 20.99
CA PHE A 421 -9.04 -4.80 21.66
C PHE A 421 -7.98 -5.50 22.51
N LEU A 422 -8.32 -5.77 23.78
CA LEU A 422 -7.43 -6.50 24.69
C LEU A 422 -7.12 -7.89 24.10
N ARG A 423 -8.17 -8.60 23.69
CA ARG A 423 -8.11 -9.82 22.86
C ARG A 423 -8.39 -9.46 21.41
N SER A 424 -7.37 -9.45 20.55
CA SER A 424 -7.51 -9.12 19.12
C SER A 424 -7.21 -10.32 18.22
N ASN A 425 -7.65 -10.24 16.96
CA ASN A 425 -7.34 -11.23 15.94
C ASN A 425 -6.68 -10.54 14.72
N PRO A 426 -5.45 -10.94 14.33
CA PRO A 426 -4.74 -10.31 13.21
C PRO A 426 -5.28 -10.70 11.83
N GLU A 427 -6.16 -11.70 11.75
CA GLU A 427 -6.84 -12.13 10.53
C GLU A 427 -8.06 -11.28 10.22
N ILE A 428 -8.46 -11.20 8.95
CA ILE A 428 -9.60 -10.40 8.47
C ILE A 428 -9.41 -8.91 8.80
N THR A 429 -8.21 -8.44 8.51
CA THR A 429 -7.76 -7.04 8.71
C THR A 429 -7.56 -6.31 7.38
N LEU A 430 -8.09 -6.90 6.30
CA LEU A 430 -8.08 -6.34 4.95
C LEU A 430 -8.94 -5.09 4.88
N THR A 431 -8.37 -3.93 4.56
CA THR A 431 -9.16 -2.70 4.50
C THR A 431 -10.05 -2.64 3.27
N SER A 432 -11.29 -2.15 3.38
CA SER A 432 -12.13 -1.88 2.22
C SER A 432 -11.47 -0.82 1.32
N PRO A 433 -11.40 -1.00 -0.02
CA PRO A 433 -12.18 -1.93 -0.83
C PRO A 433 -11.48 -3.25 -1.20
N SER A 434 -10.43 -3.63 -0.47
CA SER A 434 -9.55 -4.75 -0.84
C SER A 434 -10.20 -6.13 -0.78
N ALA A 435 -11.35 -6.27 -0.13
CA ALA A 435 -12.17 -7.46 -0.14
C ALA A 435 -12.91 -7.70 -1.48
N ALA A 436 -12.91 -6.72 -2.41
CA ALA A 436 -13.56 -6.84 -3.71
C ALA A 436 -13.01 -8.02 -4.54
N ARG A 437 -13.90 -8.91 -4.95
CA ARG A 437 -13.56 -10.19 -5.57
C ARG A 437 -12.72 -10.08 -6.86
N GLN A 438 -13.11 -9.19 -7.78
CA GLN A 438 -12.43 -9.05 -9.06
C GLN A 438 -11.18 -8.19 -8.97
N VAL A 439 -11.12 -7.25 -8.04
CA VAL A 439 -9.97 -6.36 -7.84
C VAL A 439 -8.73 -7.20 -7.51
N ILE A 440 -7.55 -6.75 -7.97
CA ILE A 440 -6.25 -7.32 -7.59
C ILE A 440 -5.83 -6.67 -6.28
N THR A 441 -5.80 -7.45 -5.20
CA THR A 441 -5.46 -6.99 -3.86
C THR A 441 -4.08 -7.46 -3.49
N VAL A 442 -3.24 -6.53 -3.05
CA VAL A 442 -1.82 -6.78 -2.84
C VAL A 442 -1.43 -6.50 -1.39
N GLY A 443 -0.92 -7.52 -0.71
CA GLY A 443 -0.28 -7.36 0.61
C GLY A 443 1.20 -7.01 0.48
N GLY A 444 1.88 -6.85 1.61
CA GLY A 444 3.24 -6.35 1.67
C GLY A 444 4.25 -7.35 2.25
N TYR A 445 5.46 -7.35 1.70
CA TYR A 445 6.60 -8.05 2.29
C TYR A 445 7.89 -7.22 2.17
N GLN A 446 8.90 -7.55 2.96
CA GLN A 446 10.22 -6.94 2.89
C GLN A 446 11.11 -7.72 1.91
N ALA A 447 11.56 -7.05 0.85
CA ALA A 447 12.32 -7.70 -0.23
C ALA A 447 13.69 -8.22 0.22
N SER A 448 14.38 -7.50 1.12
CA SER A 448 15.75 -7.81 1.54
C SER A 448 15.90 -9.17 2.25
N ASN A 449 14.86 -9.64 2.93
CA ASN A 449 14.87 -10.88 3.72
C ASN A 449 13.67 -11.80 3.46
N THR A 450 12.77 -11.43 2.53
CA THR A 450 11.54 -12.19 2.22
C THR A 450 10.67 -12.48 3.45
N SER A 451 10.64 -11.54 4.41
CA SER A 451 9.74 -11.57 5.56
C SER A 451 8.43 -10.83 5.26
N ILE A 452 7.33 -11.27 5.86
CA ILE A 452 6.04 -10.59 5.70
C ILE A 452 6.08 -9.22 6.39
N TYR A 453 5.50 -8.19 5.78
CA TYR A 453 5.31 -6.92 6.46
C TYR A 453 4.29 -7.11 7.58
N ALA A 454 4.70 -6.94 8.84
CA ALA A 454 3.89 -7.29 10.01
C ALA A 454 2.52 -6.59 10.04
N ASP A 455 2.46 -5.35 9.56
CA ASP A 455 1.23 -4.57 9.52
C ASP A 455 0.36 -4.88 8.28
N SER A 456 0.87 -5.61 7.28
CA SER A 456 0.10 -5.96 6.07
C SER A 456 -1.21 -6.64 6.43
N GLY A 457 -2.32 -6.02 6.03
CA GLY A 457 -3.67 -6.57 6.15
C GLY A 457 -3.71 -7.99 5.61
N ARG A 458 -4.29 -8.90 6.39
CA ARG A 458 -4.23 -10.33 6.13
C ARG A 458 -5.53 -11.04 6.51
N GLY A 459 -5.65 -12.28 6.08
CA GLY A 459 -6.83 -13.11 6.26
C GLY A 459 -7.76 -13.10 5.07
N TYR A 460 -8.54 -14.17 4.93
CA TYR A 460 -9.62 -14.22 3.94
C TYR A 460 -10.73 -13.22 4.31
N THR A 461 -11.60 -12.91 3.36
CA THR A 461 -12.82 -12.14 3.68
C THR A 461 -13.69 -12.91 4.68
N ILE A 462 -14.67 -12.24 5.30
CA ILE A 462 -15.65 -12.94 6.16
C ILE A 462 -16.43 -14.05 5.41
N THR A 463 -16.51 -13.94 4.08
CA THR A 463 -17.15 -14.93 3.20
C THR A 463 -16.18 -16.03 2.71
N GLY A 464 -14.92 -15.98 3.14
CA GLY A 464 -13.89 -16.97 2.79
C GLY A 464 -13.23 -16.77 1.42
N GLU A 465 -13.41 -15.62 0.76
CA GLU A 465 -12.68 -15.31 -0.46
C GLU A 465 -11.20 -15.08 -0.13
N ILE A 466 -10.32 -15.69 -0.94
CA ILE A 466 -8.88 -15.65 -0.72
C ILE A 466 -8.36 -14.25 -1.05
N LYS A 467 -7.89 -13.56 -0.02
CA LYS A 467 -7.26 -12.24 -0.07
C LYS A 467 -6.13 -12.19 0.99
N PRO A 468 -5.07 -11.37 0.81
CA PRO A 468 -4.72 -10.71 -0.45
C PRO A 468 -4.50 -11.73 -1.57
N ASP A 469 -4.53 -11.31 -2.83
CA ASP A 469 -4.31 -12.24 -3.95
C ASP A 469 -2.85 -12.71 -3.96
N PHE A 470 -1.92 -11.81 -3.67
CA PHE A 470 -0.50 -12.10 -3.49
C PHE A 470 0.14 -10.91 -2.75
N VAL A 471 1.44 -11.00 -2.47
CA VAL A 471 2.19 -9.89 -1.86
C VAL A 471 3.24 -9.33 -2.82
N ALA A 472 3.55 -8.05 -2.69
CA ALA A 472 4.65 -7.39 -3.39
C ALA A 472 5.52 -6.61 -2.38
N PRO A 473 6.72 -6.16 -2.75
CA PRO A 473 7.58 -5.39 -1.86
C PRO A 473 6.87 -4.15 -1.32
N ALA A 474 6.93 -3.96 0.00
CA ALA A 474 6.19 -2.91 0.70
C ALA A 474 6.99 -2.25 1.84
N VAL A 475 8.23 -2.67 2.09
CA VAL A 475 9.07 -2.16 3.18
C VAL A 475 10.31 -1.54 2.56
N ASP A 476 10.63 -0.32 2.99
CA ASP A 476 11.77 0.49 2.54
C ASP A 476 11.84 0.67 1.02
N VAL A 477 10.69 0.70 0.34
CA VAL A 477 10.62 0.85 -1.11
C VAL A 477 11.16 2.23 -1.49
N TYR A 478 12.13 2.27 -2.40
CA TYR A 478 12.75 3.50 -2.87
C TYR A 478 11.93 4.19 -3.98
N GLY A 479 11.77 5.51 -3.92
CA GLY A 479 10.97 6.28 -4.89
C GLY A 479 11.08 7.80 -4.73
N PRO A 480 10.48 8.60 -5.63
CA PRO A 480 10.64 10.06 -5.62
C PRO A 480 9.86 10.71 -4.47
N GLY A 481 10.50 11.68 -3.81
CA GLY A 481 9.90 12.59 -2.84
C GLY A 481 9.52 13.95 -3.46
N LEU A 482 8.90 14.82 -2.65
CA LEU A 482 8.42 16.14 -3.08
C LEU A 482 9.53 17.18 -3.29
N LEU A 483 10.72 16.99 -2.70
CA LEU A 483 11.81 17.98 -2.77
C LEU A 483 12.79 17.70 -3.91
N GLY A 484 12.37 16.91 -4.90
CA GLY A 484 13.24 16.43 -5.99
C GLY A 484 14.28 15.40 -5.55
N ASN A 485 14.24 14.98 -4.28
CA ASN A 485 15.05 13.89 -3.74
C ASN A 485 14.32 12.54 -3.90
N PHE A 486 15.04 11.46 -3.63
CA PHE A 486 14.44 10.15 -3.44
C PHE A 486 14.34 9.80 -1.96
N ILE A 487 13.32 9.04 -1.59
CA ILE A 487 13.01 8.62 -0.22
C ILE A 487 12.66 7.13 -0.21
N THR A 488 12.61 6.55 0.98
CA THR A 488 12.06 5.21 1.22
C THR A 488 10.67 5.30 1.84
N PHE A 489 9.78 4.38 1.46
CA PHE A 489 8.43 4.29 1.98
C PHE A 489 8.08 2.86 2.39
N THR A 490 7.35 2.74 3.50
CA THR A 490 6.85 1.46 4.02
C THR A 490 5.32 1.48 4.11
N GLY A 491 4.67 0.52 3.44
CA GLY A 491 3.23 0.32 3.45
C GLY A 491 2.73 -0.45 2.22
N THR A 492 1.58 -1.13 2.36
CA THR A 492 0.97 -1.91 1.26
C THR A 492 0.59 -1.07 0.04
N SER A 493 0.47 0.27 0.18
CA SER A 493 0.33 1.21 -0.93
C SER A 493 1.45 1.08 -1.97
N ALA A 494 2.71 0.92 -1.54
CA ALA A 494 3.83 0.75 -2.47
C ALA A 494 3.74 -0.58 -3.24
N ALA A 495 3.34 -1.66 -2.56
CA ALA A 495 3.08 -2.95 -3.19
C ALA A 495 1.98 -2.88 -4.26
N ALA A 496 0.91 -2.11 -4.02
CA ALA A 496 -0.13 -1.85 -5.00
C ALA A 496 0.41 -1.06 -6.21
N ALA A 497 1.25 -0.05 -6.00
CA ALA A 497 1.87 0.73 -7.08
C ALA A 497 2.81 -0.13 -7.96
N ILE A 498 3.67 -0.95 -7.36
CA ILE A 498 4.53 -1.91 -8.09
C ILE A 498 3.66 -2.83 -8.95
N THR A 499 2.59 -3.37 -8.37
CA THR A 499 1.67 -4.27 -9.07
C THR A 499 0.88 -3.56 -10.19
N ALA A 500 0.55 -2.27 -10.03
CA ALA A 500 -0.07 -1.49 -11.09
C ALA A 500 0.86 -1.35 -12.31
N GLY A 501 2.16 -1.11 -12.08
CA GLY A 501 3.16 -1.10 -13.16
C GLY A 501 3.32 -2.48 -13.82
N ALA A 502 3.36 -3.55 -13.04
CA ALA A 502 3.33 -4.93 -13.56
C ALA A 502 2.11 -5.20 -14.47
N CYS A 503 0.91 -4.77 -14.03
CA CYS A 503 -0.29 -4.88 -14.84
C CYS A 503 -0.18 -4.09 -16.14
N ALA A 504 0.46 -2.91 -16.12
CA ALA A 504 0.68 -2.13 -17.33
C ALA A 504 1.65 -2.80 -18.31
N GLN A 505 2.68 -3.50 -17.83
CA GLN A 505 3.53 -4.34 -18.70
C GLN A 505 2.69 -5.43 -19.40
N ILE A 506 1.85 -6.15 -18.65
CA ILE A 506 0.97 -7.18 -19.22
C ILE A 506 -0.04 -6.58 -20.22
N MET A 507 -0.63 -5.43 -19.91
CA MET A 507 -1.58 -4.75 -20.80
C MET A 507 -0.91 -4.21 -22.07
N GLN A 508 0.34 -3.76 -22.00
CA GLN A 508 1.11 -3.41 -23.19
C GLN A 508 1.21 -4.64 -24.11
N TRP A 509 1.77 -5.75 -23.61
CA TRP A 509 1.94 -6.96 -24.41
C TRP A 509 0.62 -7.48 -24.99
N ALA A 510 -0.42 -7.56 -24.14
CA ALA A 510 -1.68 -8.17 -24.54
C ALA A 510 -2.47 -7.29 -25.50
N ILE A 511 -2.67 -6.01 -25.14
CA ILE A 511 -3.65 -5.15 -25.79
C ILE A 511 -2.98 -4.20 -26.79
N VAL A 512 -1.87 -3.56 -26.40
CA VAL A 512 -1.18 -2.58 -27.25
C VAL A 512 -0.44 -3.27 -28.38
N ASP A 513 0.35 -4.30 -28.05
CA ASP A 513 1.11 -5.10 -29.01
C ASP A 513 0.26 -6.22 -29.66
N GLN A 514 -1.05 -6.25 -29.36
CA GLN A 514 -2.07 -7.12 -29.98
C GLN A 514 -1.91 -8.63 -29.81
N ASN A 515 -1.10 -9.11 -28.86
CA ASN A 515 -0.93 -10.55 -28.63
C ASN A 515 -2.20 -11.22 -28.04
N ASN A 516 -3.01 -10.47 -27.28
CA ASN A 516 -4.29 -10.92 -26.75
C ASN A 516 -5.23 -9.73 -26.49
N THR A 517 -5.98 -9.33 -27.54
CA THR A 517 -6.83 -8.14 -27.51
C THR A 517 -8.10 -8.28 -26.64
N VAL A 518 -8.41 -9.51 -26.19
CA VAL A 518 -9.54 -9.80 -25.28
C VAL A 518 -9.11 -9.97 -23.82
N MET A 519 -7.84 -9.70 -23.51
CA MET A 519 -7.29 -9.77 -22.15
C MET A 519 -8.15 -8.95 -21.18
N SER A 520 -8.65 -9.64 -20.14
CA SER A 520 -9.53 -9.08 -19.11
C SER A 520 -8.80 -8.89 -17.78
N ASN A 521 -9.37 -8.08 -16.87
CA ASN A 521 -8.87 -7.97 -15.49
C ASN A 521 -8.68 -9.34 -14.84
N THR A 522 -9.69 -10.22 -14.91
CA THR A 522 -9.63 -11.57 -14.34
C THR A 522 -8.52 -12.42 -14.97
N SER A 523 -8.30 -12.28 -16.29
CA SER A 523 -7.21 -12.99 -16.98
C SER A 523 -5.84 -12.54 -16.48
N ILE A 524 -5.64 -11.23 -16.31
CA ILE A 524 -4.39 -10.64 -15.80
C ILE A 524 -4.17 -11.08 -14.34
N LYS A 525 -5.21 -10.99 -13.50
CA LYS A 525 -5.19 -11.46 -12.12
C LYS A 525 -4.78 -12.93 -12.02
N ASN A 526 -5.41 -13.80 -12.80
CA ASN A 526 -5.09 -15.24 -12.82
C ASN A 526 -3.68 -15.52 -13.35
N MET A 527 -3.22 -14.76 -14.35
CA MET A 527 -1.87 -14.86 -14.89
C MET A 527 -0.83 -14.53 -13.80
N LEU A 528 -1.03 -13.42 -13.06
CA LEU A 528 -0.18 -13.04 -11.94
C LEU A 528 -0.21 -14.09 -10.81
N ILE A 529 -1.40 -14.57 -10.40
CA ILE A 529 -1.55 -15.61 -9.37
C ILE A 529 -0.81 -16.91 -9.75
N ARG A 530 -0.89 -17.33 -11.02
CA ARG A 530 -0.16 -18.52 -11.50
C ARG A 530 1.35 -18.27 -11.52
N GLY A 531 1.75 -17.05 -11.88
CA GLY A 531 3.14 -16.62 -11.97
C GLY A 531 3.86 -16.40 -10.66
N THR A 532 3.14 -16.28 -9.53
CA THR A 532 3.78 -15.97 -8.24
C THR A 532 4.87 -16.97 -7.88
N ALA A 533 5.97 -16.45 -7.34
CA ALA A 533 6.98 -17.30 -6.71
C ALA A 533 6.45 -17.82 -5.37
N LYS A 534 6.67 -19.12 -5.13
CA LYS A 534 6.13 -19.88 -3.99
C LYS A 534 7.27 -20.64 -3.31
N PRO A 535 7.97 -20.02 -2.35
CA PRO A 535 8.96 -20.72 -1.52
C PRO A 535 8.40 -22.01 -0.93
N GLU A 536 9.16 -23.12 -1.01
CA GLU A 536 8.71 -24.47 -0.62
C GLU A 536 8.38 -24.63 0.88
N ASN A 537 8.83 -23.69 1.70
CA ASN A 537 8.62 -23.70 3.15
C ASN A 537 7.23 -23.20 3.60
N ARG A 538 6.30 -22.94 2.67
CA ARG A 538 4.96 -22.42 2.96
C ARG A 538 3.90 -23.13 2.13
N THR A 539 2.69 -23.26 2.69
CA THR A 539 1.51 -23.72 1.95
C THR A 539 0.80 -22.56 1.30
N TYR A 540 0.29 -22.75 0.09
CA TYR A 540 -0.44 -21.74 -0.68
C TYR A 540 -1.79 -22.29 -1.17
N PRO A 541 -2.85 -21.46 -1.23
CA PRO A 541 -2.88 -20.10 -0.72
C PRO A 541 -2.84 -20.07 0.82
N ASN A 542 -2.31 -19.00 1.41
CA ASN A 542 -2.42 -18.74 2.85
C ASN A 542 -2.91 -17.30 3.10
N ARG A 543 -3.15 -16.98 4.36
CA ARG A 543 -3.84 -15.76 4.77
C ARG A 543 -2.96 -14.52 4.69
N GLU A 544 -1.65 -14.70 4.75
CA GLU A 544 -0.67 -13.61 4.80
C GLU A 544 -0.06 -13.31 3.42
N TRP A 545 0.25 -14.36 2.66
CA TRP A 545 0.93 -14.29 1.37
C TRP A 545 -0.01 -14.45 0.17
N GLY A 546 -1.29 -14.75 0.40
CA GLY A 546 -2.21 -15.10 -0.68
C GLY A 546 -1.66 -16.29 -1.47
N TYR A 547 -1.48 -16.12 -2.78
CA TYR A 547 -0.91 -17.12 -3.67
C TYR A 547 0.63 -17.05 -3.83
N GLY A 548 1.34 -16.16 -3.14
CA GLY A 548 2.82 -16.06 -3.21
C GLY A 548 3.32 -14.62 -3.38
N THR A 549 4.57 -14.47 -3.80
CA THR A 549 5.15 -13.16 -4.12
C THR A 549 4.95 -12.84 -5.60
N LEU A 550 4.66 -11.56 -5.91
CA LEU A 550 4.58 -11.08 -7.28
C LEU A 550 5.84 -11.46 -8.08
N ASP A 551 5.65 -12.12 -9.22
CA ASP A 551 6.69 -12.36 -10.23
C ASP A 551 6.05 -12.25 -11.62
N VAL A 552 6.22 -11.09 -12.25
CA VAL A 552 5.66 -10.82 -13.58
C VAL A 552 6.31 -11.71 -14.63
N PHE A 553 7.61 -11.98 -14.51
CA PHE A 553 8.33 -12.81 -15.45
C PHE A 553 7.86 -14.25 -15.37
N GLY A 554 7.72 -14.80 -14.15
CA GLY A 554 7.12 -16.11 -13.90
C GLY A 554 5.71 -16.23 -14.50
N ALA A 555 4.93 -15.15 -14.47
CA ALA A 555 3.60 -15.11 -15.08
C ALA A 555 3.65 -15.31 -16.61
N PHE A 556 4.65 -14.76 -17.30
CA PHE A 556 4.87 -14.97 -18.74
C PHE A 556 5.47 -16.33 -19.06
N GLN A 557 6.36 -16.86 -18.21
CA GLN A 557 6.92 -18.20 -18.40
C GLN A 557 5.81 -19.27 -18.40
N ASN A 558 4.84 -19.13 -17.50
CA ASN A 558 3.71 -20.05 -17.40
C ASN A 558 2.73 -19.98 -18.58
N LEU A 559 2.81 -18.96 -19.46
CA LEU A 559 2.05 -18.95 -20.71
C LEU A 559 2.58 -19.95 -21.76
N ARG A 560 3.77 -20.53 -21.54
CA ARG A 560 4.37 -21.53 -22.43
C ARG A 560 3.95 -22.97 -22.09
N LEU A 561 3.33 -23.17 -20.92
CA LEU A 561 2.76 -24.44 -20.46
C LEU A 561 1.33 -24.56 -20.99
#